data_AF-A0A1G0XV78-F1
#
_entry.id   AF-A0A1G0XV78-F1
#
_cell.length_a   1.000
_cell.length_b   1.000
_cell.length_c   1.000
_cell.angle_alpha   90.00
_cell.angle_beta   90.00
_cell.angle_gamma   90.00
#
_symmetry.space_group_name_H-M   'P 1'
#
loop_
_entity.id
_entity.type
_entity.pdbx_description
1 polymer ?
#
loop_
_entity_poly.entity_id
_entity_poly.type
_entity_poly.pdbx_seq_one_letter_code
_entity_poly.pdbx_strand_id
1 'polypeptide(L)'
;MELERIHLLPYVEKTGLKKRFHSVFRSGGLCRVKYCANPVRVRNMCILHYKRYAEKKILPLDTHLSPNSTEIEGAVSSIRLRNSSNRTVAEALIDTDDALKVGRHIWSLGGRGVKARIKGKSVMLSRFISDCDGKLLVAYLNRDSLDFRKKNLRVVDHSEIRIWHSKTPSSNASG
;
A
#
# COMPACT_ATOMS: atom_id res chain seq x y z
N MET A 1 -10.18 -12.69 -28.16
CA MET A 1 -9.56 -11.56 -27.43
C MET A 1 -8.49 -12.14 -26.51
N GLU A 2 -7.27 -12.22 -27.01
CA GLU A 2 -6.10 -12.66 -26.26
C GLU A 2 -5.67 -11.57 -25.28
N LEU A 3 -5.49 -11.94 -24.01
CA LEU A 3 -4.96 -11.05 -22.97
C LEU A 3 -3.44 -11.01 -23.10
N GLU A 4 -2.91 -9.92 -23.64
CA GLU A 4 -1.48 -9.65 -23.65
C GLU A 4 -0.95 -9.50 -22.21
N ARG A 5 -0.13 -10.46 -21.78
CA ARG A 5 0.64 -10.37 -20.54
C ARG A 5 1.79 -9.39 -20.75
N ILE A 6 1.63 -8.17 -20.25
CA ILE A 6 2.73 -7.19 -20.20
C ILE A 6 3.75 -7.65 -19.15
N HIS A 7 4.89 -8.15 -19.63
CA HIS A 7 6.08 -8.43 -18.83
C HIS A 7 6.77 -7.10 -18.46
N LEU A 8 6.61 -6.65 -17.22
CA LEU A 8 7.31 -5.47 -16.70
C LEU A 8 8.80 -5.78 -16.47
N LEU A 9 9.66 -5.08 -17.22
CA LEU A 9 11.13 -5.12 -17.06
C LEU A 9 11.56 -4.36 -15.79
N PRO A 10 12.56 -4.84 -15.03
CA PRO A 10 13.06 -4.12 -13.86
C PRO A 10 14.04 -3.01 -14.25
N TYR A 11 13.65 -1.75 -13.96
CA TYR A 11 14.51 -0.57 -13.97
C TYR A 11 15.35 -0.53 -12.67
N VAL A 12 16.68 -0.41 -12.82
CA VAL A 12 17.65 -0.46 -11.71
C VAL A 12 18.17 0.95 -11.42
N GLU A 13 17.76 1.57 -10.31
CA GLU A 13 18.38 2.80 -9.81
C GLU A 13 19.52 2.52 -8.82
N LYS A 14 20.63 3.22 -9.05
CA LYS A 14 21.90 3.12 -8.35
C LYS A 14 21.81 3.82 -7.00
N THR A 15 21.98 3.08 -5.90
CA THR A 15 22.26 3.67 -4.57
C THR A 15 23.63 3.21 -4.08
N GLY A 16 24.52 4.19 -3.89
CA GLY A 16 25.92 4.01 -3.52
C GLY A 16 26.13 3.80 -2.02
N LEU A 17 25.97 2.57 -1.54
CA LEU A 17 26.45 2.16 -0.22
C LEU A 17 27.56 1.11 -0.36
N LYS A 18 28.81 1.54 -0.14
CA LYS A 18 29.97 0.66 0.04
C LYS A 18 30.02 0.18 1.50
N LYS A 19 29.86 -1.13 1.73
CA LYS A 19 30.94 -2.02 2.20
C LYS A 19 30.47 -3.45 2.51
N ARG A 20 31.21 -4.38 1.89
CA ARG A 20 31.63 -5.73 2.32
C ARG A 20 30.55 -6.77 2.68
N PHE A 21 30.09 -7.49 1.66
CA PHE A 21 30.00 -8.95 1.70
C PHE A 21 30.40 -9.50 0.32
N HIS A 22 31.50 -10.26 0.25
CA HIS A 22 31.82 -11.08 -0.91
C HIS A 22 30.85 -12.28 -0.94
N SER A 23 30.04 -12.39 -1.98
CA SER A 23 29.76 -13.67 -2.67
C SER A 23 28.73 -13.47 -3.79
N VAL A 24 29.24 -13.61 -5.02
CA VAL A 24 28.59 -14.23 -6.18
C VAL A 24 27.13 -13.82 -6.45
N PHE A 25 26.96 -12.72 -7.18
CA PHE A 25 25.74 -12.44 -7.93
C PHE A 25 25.52 -13.55 -8.97
N ARG A 26 24.72 -14.56 -8.65
CA ARG A 26 24.14 -15.49 -9.64
C ARG A 26 22.68 -15.09 -9.90
N SER A 27 22.47 -14.46 -11.06
CA SER A 27 21.20 -14.32 -11.82
C SER A 27 19.95 -13.81 -11.07
N GLY A 28 19.87 -12.48 -10.90
CA GLY A 28 18.94 -11.60 -11.64
C GLY A 28 17.42 -11.62 -11.40
N GLY A 29 16.87 -12.47 -10.53
CA GLY A 29 15.40 -12.59 -10.35
C GLY A 29 14.79 -11.80 -9.20
N LEU A 30 13.47 -11.57 -9.26
CA LEU A 30 12.64 -11.22 -8.11
C LEU A 30 12.31 -12.45 -7.27
N CYS A 31 12.13 -12.25 -5.97
CA CYS A 31 11.76 -13.32 -5.05
C CYS A 31 10.51 -14.09 -5.53
N ARG A 32 10.54 -15.43 -5.46
CA ARG A 32 9.46 -16.37 -5.82
C ARG A 32 8.15 -16.14 -5.04
N VAL A 33 8.22 -15.48 -3.88
CA VAL A 33 7.04 -15.21 -3.07
C VAL A 33 6.17 -14.18 -3.79
N LYS A 34 4.89 -14.50 -3.97
CA LYS A 34 3.93 -13.63 -4.65
C LYS A 34 3.96 -12.22 -4.04
N TYR A 35 4.00 -11.20 -4.90
CA TYR A 35 4.07 -9.77 -4.53
C TYR A 35 5.36 -9.33 -3.81
N CYS A 36 6.41 -10.15 -3.79
CA CYS A 36 7.70 -9.74 -3.23
C CYS A 36 8.60 -9.11 -4.30
N ALA A 37 8.82 -7.80 -4.21
CA ALA A 37 9.72 -7.06 -5.10
C ALA A 37 11.20 -7.12 -4.69
N ASN A 38 11.57 -7.92 -3.68
CA ASN A 38 12.96 -8.01 -3.23
C ASN A 38 13.79 -8.93 -4.16
N PRO A 39 15.08 -8.62 -4.39
CA PRO A 39 15.93 -9.46 -5.23
C PRO A 39 16.15 -10.84 -4.61
N VAL A 40 16.26 -11.85 -5.48
CA VAL A 40 16.64 -13.21 -5.08
C VAL A 40 18.04 -13.21 -4.48
N ARG A 41 18.19 -13.98 -3.41
CA ARG A 41 19.47 -14.21 -2.72
C ARG A 41 19.73 -15.70 -2.52
N VAL A 42 18.73 -16.46 -2.06
CA VAL A 42 18.87 -17.88 -1.74
C VAL A 42 17.63 -18.66 -2.17
N ARG A 43 17.79 -19.76 -2.92
CA ARG A 43 16.69 -20.64 -3.37
C ARG A 43 15.49 -19.89 -3.99
N ASN A 44 15.75 -18.97 -4.92
CA ASN A 44 14.73 -18.10 -5.53
C ASN A 44 13.95 -17.23 -4.52
N MET A 45 14.49 -16.96 -3.33
CA MET A 45 13.88 -16.11 -2.32
C MET A 45 14.82 -14.99 -1.87
N CYS A 46 14.26 -13.90 -1.37
CA CYS A 46 15.04 -12.89 -0.64
C CYS A 46 15.49 -13.45 0.73
N ILE A 47 16.48 -12.81 1.37
CA ILE A 47 17.04 -13.27 2.66
C ILE A 47 15.95 -13.42 3.73
N LEU A 48 15.01 -12.47 3.80
CA LEU A 48 13.92 -12.49 4.78
C LEU A 48 12.99 -13.69 4.58
N HIS A 49 12.60 -13.97 3.33
CA HIS A 49 11.73 -15.11 3.02
C HIS A 49 12.43 -16.45 3.18
N TYR A 50 13.71 -16.54 2.81
CA TYR A 50 14.50 -17.73 3.06
C TYR A 50 14.62 -18.04 4.56
N LYS A 51 14.88 -17.03 5.40
CA LYS A 51 14.96 -17.21 6.86
C LYS A 51 13.65 -17.76 7.44
N ARG A 52 12.51 -17.17 7.06
CA ARG A 52 11.18 -17.65 7.48
C ARG A 52 10.90 -19.09 7.01
N TYR A 53 11.26 -19.41 5.77
CA TYR A 53 11.13 -20.77 5.23
C TYR A 53 12.03 -21.77 5.97
N ALA A 54 13.26 -21.40 6.29
CA ALA A 54 14.19 -22.27 7.00
C ALA A 54 13.69 -22.62 8.42
N GLU A 55 13.12 -21.63 9.12
CA GLU A 55 12.58 -21.78 10.47
C GLU A 55 11.27 -22.60 10.49
N LYS A 56 10.33 -22.31 9.59
CA LYS A 56 8.98 -22.88 9.65
C LYS A 56 8.72 -23.99 8.64
N LYS A 57 9.65 -24.25 7.73
CA LYS A 57 9.51 -25.15 6.54
C LYS A 57 8.30 -24.86 5.66
N ILE A 58 7.61 -23.74 5.89
CA ILE A 58 6.46 -23.26 5.13
C ILE A 58 6.96 -22.11 4.27
N LEU A 59 6.73 -22.18 2.94
CA LEU A 59 6.95 -21.04 2.07
C LEU A 59 6.16 -19.87 2.69
N PRO A 60 6.76 -18.69 2.93
CA PRO A 60 6.04 -17.54 3.45
C PRO A 60 5.07 -17.04 2.38
N LEU A 61 4.01 -17.81 2.19
CA LEU A 61 2.81 -17.49 1.48
C LEU A 61 2.06 -16.56 2.41
N ASP A 62 1.75 -15.39 1.87
CA ASP A 62 0.66 -14.53 2.32
C ASP A 62 0.54 -14.38 3.84
N THR A 63 1.64 -14.10 4.54
CA THR A 63 1.56 -13.72 5.96
C THR A 63 1.07 -12.28 6.08
N HIS A 64 0.57 -11.86 7.24
CA HIS A 64 0.24 -10.45 7.53
C HIS A 64 1.45 -9.51 7.38
N LEU A 65 2.68 -10.05 7.28
CA LEU A 65 3.92 -9.33 7.02
C LEU A 65 4.25 -9.24 5.52
N SER A 66 3.34 -9.63 4.64
CA SER A 66 3.48 -9.53 3.19
C SER A 66 2.63 -8.37 2.70
N PRO A 67 3.02 -7.68 1.61
CA PRO A 67 2.20 -6.64 1.03
C PRO A 67 0.79 -7.12 0.71
N ASN A 68 -0.17 -6.20 0.76
CA ASN A 68 -1.57 -6.51 0.50
C ASN A 68 -1.78 -6.89 -0.96
N SER A 69 -2.69 -7.83 -1.21
CA SER A 69 -3.11 -8.13 -2.58
C SER A 69 -3.86 -6.94 -3.16
N THR A 70 -3.49 -6.57 -4.38
CA THR A 70 -4.16 -5.53 -5.16
C THR A 70 -4.82 -6.18 -6.37
N GLU A 71 -6.08 -5.86 -6.62
CA GLU A 71 -6.83 -6.28 -7.80
C GLU A 71 -7.07 -5.05 -8.68
N ILE A 72 -6.91 -5.19 -9.98
CA ILE A 72 -6.96 -4.07 -10.93
C ILE A 72 -8.18 -4.27 -11.82
N GLU A 73 -9.08 -3.28 -11.81
CA GLU A 73 -10.32 -3.27 -12.60
C GLU A 73 -10.41 -1.96 -13.38
N GLY A 74 -9.75 -1.93 -14.55
CA GLY A 74 -9.72 -0.75 -15.41
C GLY A 74 -8.95 0.40 -14.78
N ALA A 75 -9.65 1.49 -14.45
CA ALA A 75 -9.07 2.69 -13.86
C ALA A 75 -9.08 2.70 -12.32
N VAL A 76 -9.76 1.73 -11.71
CA VAL A 76 -9.84 1.58 -10.25
C VAL A 76 -9.15 0.29 -9.86
N SER A 77 -8.39 0.36 -8.78
CA SER A 77 -7.80 -0.83 -8.16
C SER A 77 -8.28 -0.94 -6.72
N SER A 78 -8.38 -2.17 -6.22
CA SER A 78 -8.78 -2.43 -4.86
C SER A 78 -7.68 -3.15 -4.07
N ILE A 79 -7.56 -2.82 -2.79
CA ILE A 79 -6.55 -3.38 -1.89
C ILE A 79 -7.24 -4.09 -0.73
N ARG A 80 -6.96 -5.37 -0.57
CA ARG A 80 -7.49 -6.16 0.55
C ARG A 80 -6.68 -5.92 1.82
N LEU A 81 -7.30 -5.29 2.81
CA LEU A 81 -6.70 -5.01 4.11
C LEU A 81 -6.86 -6.21 5.03
N ARG A 82 -5.77 -6.62 5.69
CA ARG A 82 -5.73 -7.81 6.54
C ARG A 82 -5.47 -7.47 8.00
N ASN A 83 -6.01 -8.28 8.89
CA ASN A 83 -5.68 -8.23 10.31
C ASN A 83 -4.44 -9.10 10.64
N SER A 84 -4.05 -9.14 11.92
CA SER A 84 -2.93 -9.95 12.44
C SER A 84 -3.13 -11.46 12.20
N SER A 85 -4.39 -11.92 12.20
CA SER A 85 -4.79 -13.28 11.86
C SER A 85 -4.84 -13.56 10.35
N ASN A 86 -4.35 -12.63 9.52
CA ASN A 86 -4.30 -12.73 8.07
C ASN A 86 -5.67 -12.84 7.37
N ARG A 87 -6.77 -12.48 8.06
CA ARG A 87 -8.10 -12.41 7.46
C ARG A 87 -8.30 -11.03 6.84
N THR A 88 -8.91 -10.99 5.66
CA THR A 88 -9.36 -9.74 5.04
C THR A 88 -10.46 -9.13 5.90
N VAL A 89 -10.29 -7.88 6.30
CA VAL A 89 -11.25 -7.14 7.15
C VAL A 89 -11.91 -5.97 6.43
N ALA A 90 -11.30 -5.49 5.35
CA ALA A 90 -11.80 -4.38 4.55
C ALA A 90 -11.13 -4.37 3.18
N GLU A 91 -11.73 -3.62 2.27
CA GLU A 91 -11.22 -3.37 0.92
C GLU A 91 -11.14 -1.86 0.69
N ALA A 92 -9.99 -1.39 0.24
CA ALA A 92 -9.74 0.03 -0.02
C ALA A 92 -9.63 0.28 -1.52
N LEU A 93 -10.35 1.27 -2.04
CA LEU A 93 -10.32 1.67 -3.45
C LEU A 93 -9.24 2.73 -3.68
N ILE A 94 -8.49 2.59 -4.77
CA ILE A 94 -7.44 3.52 -5.20
C ILE A 94 -7.49 3.68 -6.72
N ASP A 95 -6.85 4.71 -7.26
CA ASP A 95 -6.61 4.77 -8.70
C ASP A 95 -5.56 3.74 -9.13
N THR A 96 -5.71 3.18 -10.32
CA THR A 96 -4.82 2.13 -10.83
C THR A 96 -3.36 2.58 -10.94
N ASP A 97 -3.12 3.85 -11.27
CA ASP A 97 -1.76 4.42 -11.34
C ASP A 97 -1.03 4.38 -9.99
N ASP A 98 -1.78 4.38 -8.88
CA ASP A 98 -1.21 4.30 -7.54
C ASP A 98 -1.04 2.85 -7.05
N ALA A 99 -1.59 1.85 -7.75
CA ALA A 99 -1.53 0.44 -7.35
C ALA A 99 -0.10 -0.06 -7.13
N LEU A 100 0.82 0.30 -8.02
CA LEU A 100 2.21 -0.14 -7.93
C LEU A 100 2.94 0.50 -6.73
N LYS A 101 2.71 1.78 -6.45
CA LYS A 101 3.35 2.46 -5.30
C LYS A 101 2.76 1.96 -3.98
N VAL A 102 1.44 1.78 -3.92
CA VAL A 102 0.73 1.35 -2.71
C VAL A 102 1.02 -0.12 -2.41
N GLY A 103 1.04 -0.99 -3.42
CA GLY A 103 1.30 -2.43 -3.28
C GLY A 103 2.71 -2.81 -2.80
N ARG A 104 3.63 -1.85 -2.65
CA ARG A 104 4.97 -2.07 -2.07
C ARG A 104 4.97 -2.08 -0.54
N HIS A 105 3.87 -1.66 0.07
CA HIS A 105 3.76 -1.47 1.51
C HIS A 105 2.67 -2.38 2.10
N ILE A 106 2.79 -2.60 3.41
CA ILE A 106 1.82 -3.39 4.18
C ILE A 106 0.87 -2.40 4.85
N TRP A 107 -0.36 -2.39 4.37
CA TRP A 107 -1.45 -1.54 4.84
C TRP A 107 -2.36 -2.32 5.78
N SER A 108 -2.76 -1.63 6.84
CA SER A 108 -3.65 -2.15 7.88
C SER A 108 -4.72 -1.12 8.18
N LEU A 109 -5.94 -1.59 8.40
CA LEU A 109 -7.01 -0.75 8.92
C LEU A 109 -6.81 -0.57 10.44
N GLY A 110 -6.85 0.67 10.91
CA GLY A 110 -6.88 1.00 12.33
C GLY A 110 -7.93 2.05 12.63
N GLY A 111 -8.10 2.41 13.91
CA GLY A 111 -9.17 3.32 14.34
C GLY A 111 -9.15 4.74 13.73
N ARG A 112 -8.04 5.16 13.09
CA ARG A 112 -7.91 6.45 12.39
C ARG A 112 -7.93 6.32 10.86
N GLY A 113 -8.18 5.11 10.33
CA GLY A 113 -8.14 4.79 8.91
C GLY A 113 -6.99 3.83 8.54
N VAL A 114 -6.64 3.81 7.25
CA VAL A 114 -5.68 2.86 6.69
C VAL A 114 -4.25 3.41 6.79
N LYS A 115 -3.33 2.61 7.34
CA LYS A 115 -1.94 3.02 7.61
C LYS A 115 -0.91 1.94 7.32
N ALA A 116 0.32 2.36 7.03
CA ALA A 116 1.50 1.53 6.87
C ALA A 116 2.69 2.07 7.68
N ARG A 117 3.69 1.22 7.94
CA ARG A 117 4.98 1.66 8.50
C ARG A 117 6.01 1.76 7.39
N ILE A 118 6.39 2.98 7.03
CA ILE A 118 7.32 3.27 5.93
C ILE A 118 8.55 3.97 6.52
N LYS A 119 9.75 3.40 6.32
CA LYS A 119 11.01 3.91 6.89
C LYS A 119 10.91 4.22 8.40
N GLY A 120 10.24 3.34 9.15
CA GLY A 120 10.06 3.48 10.60
C GLY A 120 8.91 4.40 11.04
N LYS A 121 8.34 5.23 10.14
CA LYS A 121 7.27 6.18 10.43
C LYS A 121 5.90 5.60 10.08
N SER A 122 4.86 5.99 10.84
CA SER A 122 3.47 5.66 10.52
C SER A 122 2.95 6.63 9.47
N VAL A 123 2.49 6.11 8.33
CA VAL A 123 1.98 6.89 7.19
C VAL A 123 0.55 6.47 6.89
N MET A 124 -0.35 7.45 6.75
CA MET A 124 -1.76 7.23 6.35
C MET A 124 -1.85 7.04 4.83
N LEU A 125 -2.73 6.16 4.37
CA LEU A 125 -2.88 5.88 2.94
C LEU A 125 -3.35 7.11 2.15
N SER A 126 -4.29 7.87 2.70
CA SER A 126 -4.78 9.12 2.11
C SER A 126 -3.66 10.15 1.88
N ARG A 127 -2.76 10.30 2.86
CA ARG A 127 -1.59 11.18 2.73
C ARG A 127 -0.55 10.64 1.76
N PHE A 128 -0.34 9.33 1.73
CA PHE A 128 0.59 8.68 0.82
C PHE A 128 0.15 8.78 -0.65
N ILE A 129 -1.15 8.75 -0.93
CA ILE A 129 -1.68 8.90 -2.29
C ILE A 129 -1.64 10.36 -2.74
N SER A 130 -2.02 11.28 -1.86
CA SER A 130 -2.13 12.71 -2.15
C SER A 130 -0.78 13.46 -2.07
N ASP A 131 0.31 12.77 -1.75
CA ASP A 131 1.64 13.34 -1.46
C ASP A 131 1.58 14.56 -0.51
N CYS A 132 0.65 14.51 0.46
CA CYS A 132 0.40 15.60 1.39
C CYS A 132 1.39 15.56 2.55
N ASP A 133 2.14 16.65 2.72
CA ASP A 133 3.13 16.81 3.77
C ASP A 133 2.64 17.71 4.94
N GLY A 134 3.39 17.65 6.04
CA GLY A 134 3.26 18.62 7.14
C GLY A 134 1.90 18.68 7.83
N LYS A 135 1.34 19.90 7.86
CA LYS A 135 0.19 20.33 8.68
C LYS A 135 -1.16 20.20 7.96
N LEU A 136 -1.16 20.00 6.64
CA LEU A 136 -2.39 19.88 5.87
C LEU A 136 -3.08 18.55 6.14
N LEU A 137 -4.39 18.52 5.98
CA LEU A 137 -5.24 17.35 6.17
C LEU A 137 -5.78 16.88 4.83
N VAL A 138 -6.19 15.62 4.76
CA VAL A 138 -6.86 15.05 3.58
C VAL A 138 -8.31 14.75 3.96
N ALA A 139 -9.24 15.44 3.33
CA ALA A 139 -10.68 15.22 3.46
C ALA A 139 -11.19 14.28 2.37
N TYR A 140 -12.23 13.50 2.71
CA TYR A 140 -12.91 12.57 1.80
C TYR A 140 -14.22 13.21 1.34
N LEU A 141 -14.37 13.46 0.05
CA LEU A 141 -15.55 14.17 -0.50
C LEU A 141 -16.84 13.35 -0.29
N ASN A 142 -16.77 12.03 -0.48
CA ASN A 142 -17.92 11.12 -0.29
C ASN A 142 -18.07 10.59 1.15
N ARG A 143 -17.21 11.00 2.08
CA ARG A 143 -17.16 10.53 3.48
C ARG A 143 -16.88 9.03 3.66
N ASP A 144 -16.48 8.34 2.61
CA ASP A 144 -16.03 6.95 2.67
C ASP A 144 -14.52 6.89 2.98
N SER A 145 -14.20 6.38 4.18
CA SER A 145 -12.82 6.24 4.66
C SER A 145 -12.02 5.12 3.97
N LEU A 146 -12.65 4.36 3.08
CA LEU A 146 -12.02 3.30 2.29
C LEU A 146 -11.92 3.65 0.80
N ASP A 147 -12.44 4.81 0.37
CA ASP A 147 -12.29 5.30 -1.00
C ASP A 147 -11.16 6.35 -1.07
N PHE A 148 -9.98 5.89 -1.47
CA PHE A 148 -8.78 6.70 -1.61
C PHE A 148 -8.47 7.10 -3.05
N ARG A 149 -9.43 7.03 -3.96
CA ARG A 149 -9.27 7.57 -5.32
C ARG A 149 -9.01 9.07 -5.22
N LYS A 150 -8.08 9.61 -6.00
CA LYS A 150 -7.68 11.03 -6.02
C LYS A 150 -8.87 11.95 -6.20
N LYS A 151 -9.83 11.57 -7.05
CA LYS A 151 -11.07 12.34 -7.25
C LYS A 151 -11.92 12.49 -5.98
N ASN A 152 -11.73 11.63 -4.98
CA ASN A 152 -12.43 11.64 -3.71
C ASN A 152 -11.61 12.30 -2.59
N LEU A 153 -10.34 12.60 -2.82
CA LEU A 153 -9.44 13.18 -1.83
C LEU A 153 -9.26 14.67 -2.10
N ARG A 154 -9.36 15.49 -1.05
CA ARG A 154 -9.04 16.92 -1.10
C ARG A 154 -8.07 17.28 0.01
N VAL A 155 -6.95 17.89 -0.35
CA VAL A 155 -6.02 18.46 0.63
C VAL A 155 -6.61 19.77 1.12
N VAL A 156 -6.77 19.90 2.43
CA VAL A 156 -7.40 21.04 3.10
C VAL A 156 -6.60 21.48 4.31
N ASP A 157 -6.81 22.72 4.75
CA ASP A 157 -6.30 23.17 6.03
C ASP A 157 -7.17 22.69 7.21
N HIS A 158 -6.69 22.95 8.44
CA HIS A 158 -7.39 22.56 9.66
C HIS A 158 -8.71 23.33 9.89
N SER A 159 -8.85 24.55 9.36
CA SER A 159 -10.07 25.36 9.46
C SER A 159 -11.16 24.85 8.51
N GLU A 160 -10.79 24.50 7.29
CA GLU A 160 -11.68 24.02 6.23
C GLU A 160 -12.33 22.68 6.57
N ILE A 161 -11.61 21.77 7.23
CA ILE A 161 -12.15 20.43 7.56
C ILE A 161 -13.35 20.51 8.52
N ARG A 162 -13.34 21.49 9.43
CA ARG A 162 -14.42 21.69 10.40
C ARG A 162 -15.71 22.14 9.71
N ILE A 163 -15.58 22.98 8.70
CA ILE A 163 -16.69 23.48 7.87
C ILE A 163 -17.30 22.32 7.06
N TRP A 164 -16.47 21.42 6.52
CA TRP A 164 -16.93 20.24 5.79
C TRP A 164 -17.65 19.19 6.65
N HIS A 165 -17.23 19.05 7.91
CA HIS A 165 -17.84 18.10 8.85
C HIS A 165 -19.00 18.69 9.66
N SER A 166 -19.11 20.02 9.77
CA SER A 166 -20.30 20.64 10.33
C SER A 166 -21.48 20.39 9.38
N LYS A 167 -22.49 19.66 9.85
CA LYS A 167 -23.76 19.51 9.17
C LYS A 167 -24.24 20.91 8.75
N THR A 168 -24.69 21.06 7.50
CA THR A 168 -25.58 22.17 7.14
C THR A 168 -26.65 22.24 8.22
N PRO A 169 -26.86 23.39 8.88
CA PRO A 169 -27.88 23.48 9.93
C PRO A 169 -29.19 22.98 9.34
N SER A 170 -29.83 22.02 10.00
CA SER A 170 -31.21 21.66 9.70
C SER A 170 -32.02 22.92 9.92
N SER A 171 -32.50 23.54 8.86
CA SER A 171 -33.42 24.66 8.95
C SER A 171 -34.67 24.17 9.66
N ASN A 172 -34.78 24.46 10.96
CA ASN A 172 -36.02 24.30 11.70
C ASN A 172 -36.95 25.42 11.23
N ALA A 173 -37.76 25.14 10.20
CA ALA A 173 -38.86 26.01 9.82
C ALA A 173 -40.00 25.77 10.82
N SER A 174 -40.11 26.65 11.81
CA SER A 174 -41.31 26.77 12.63
C SER A 174 -42.30 27.67 11.89
N GLY A 175 -43.42 27.10 11.45
CA GLY A 175 -44.59 27.80 10.92
C GLY A 175 -45.83 27.25 11.58
#